data_AF-A0A1G9B3E5-F1
#
_entry.id   AF-A0A1G9B3E5-F1
#
_cell.length_a   1.000
_cell.length_b   1.000
_cell.length_c   1.000
_cell.angle_alpha   90.00
_cell.angle_beta   90.00
_cell.angle_gamma   90.00
#
_symmetry.space_group_name_H-M   'P 1'
#
loop_
_entity.id
_entity.type
_entity.pdbx_description
1 polymer ?
#
loop_
_entity_poly.entity_id
_entity_poly.type
_entity_poly.pdbx_seq_one_letter_code
_entity_poly.pdbx_strand_id
1 'polypeptide(L)'
;RTELWIEPASGLSHDPTFSLGQVSTLEGEVHIAGLIAMAGFLKARPEVPVSLAPVIVRAFPSNGPDHEMCAEVDKVAALLGTEIDPDHLPHGHYMTAIDFGPVRYEFTAILAAARARHAAVDSYRDCIKIDNA
;
A
#
# COMPACT_ATOMS: atom_id res chain seq x y z
N ARG A 1 2.62 -21.75 -63.52
CA ARG A 1 1.43 -22.22 -62.78
C ARG A 1 1.90 -23.37 -61.90
N THR A 2 1.39 -23.42 -60.65
CA THR A 2 1.72 -24.24 -59.46
C THR A 2 2.99 -23.83 -58.69
N GLU A 3 3.02 -23.56 -57.39
CA GLU A 3 2.04 -23.31 -56.30
C GLU A 3 2.86 -22.60 -55.20
N LEU A 4 2.35 -21.49 -54.62
CA LEU A 4 2.98 -20.77 -53.51
C LEU A 4 2.63 -21.49 -52.21
N TRP A 5 3.59 -22.15 -51.57
CA TRP A 5 3.49 -22.58 -50.17
C TRP A 5 4.03 -21.46 -49.27
N ILE A 6 3.17 -20.91 -48.41
CA ILE A 6 3.56 -20.02 -47.31
C ILE A 6 3.86 -20.93 -46.12
N GLU A 7 5.13 -21.00 -45.72
CA GLU A 7 5.48 -21.56 -44.42
C GLU A 7 5.01 -20.60 -43.31
N PRO A 8 4.35 -21.09 -42.24
CA PRO A 8 4.04 -20.25 -41.10
C PRO A 8 5.33 -19.92 -40.36
N ALA A 9 5.59 -18.62 -40.17
CA ALA A 9 6.67 -18.12 -39.34
C ALA A 9 6.57 -18.73 -37.93
N SER A 10 7.46 -19.68 -37.66
CA SER A 10 7.83 -20.16 -36.34
C SER A 10 8.49 -19.00 -35.58
N GLY A 11 7.68 -18.25 -34.84
CA GLY A 11 8.20 -17.06 -34.15
C GLY A 11 7.22 -16.32 -33.25
N LEU A 12 6.19 -16.97 -32.72
CA LEU A 12 5.50 -16.47 -31.53
C LEU A 12 6.03 -17.28 -30.34
N SER A 13 7.19 -16.83 -29.84
CA SER A 13 7.58 -17.05 -28.46
C SER A 13 6.48 -16.46 -27.59
N HIS A 14 5.57 -17.31 -27.12
CA HIS A 14 4.83 -17.05 -25.90
C HIS A 14 5.88 -16.89 -24.81
N ASP A 15 6.31 -15.65 -24.57
CA ASP A 15 7.13 -15.33 -23.41
C ASP A 15 6.19 -15.39 -22.19
N PRO A 16 6.26 -16.44 -21.34
CA PRO A 16 5.38 -16.57 -20.18
C PRO A 16 5.91 -15.73 -19.01
N THR A 17 6.94 -14.91 -19.24
CA THR A 17 7.69 -14.22 -18.18
C THR A 17 7.19 -12.81 -17.89
N PHE A 18 6.03 -12.39 -18.42
CA PHE A 18 5.32 -11.20 -17.90
C PHE A 18 4.74 -11.54 -16.53
N SER A 19 5.65 -11.62 -15.55
CA SER A 19 5.41 -12.01 -14.18
C SER A 19 4.66 -10.88 -13.48
N LEU A 20 3.62 -11.21 -12.70
CA LEU A 20 2.84 -10.29 -11.87
C LEU A 20 3.71 -9.39 -10.95
N GLY A 21 4.99 -9.74 -10.76
CA GLY A 21 5.96 -8.90 -10.03
C GLY A 21 6.32 -7.58 -10.71
N GLN A 22 6.32 -7.47 -12.06
CA GLN A 22 6.71 -6.23 -12.75
C GLN A 22 5.60 -5.16 -12.77
N VAL A 23 4.32 -5.58 -12.81
CA VAL A 23 3.18 -4.66 -12.77
C VAL A 23 3.11 -3.93 -11.43
N SER A 24 3.42 -4.64 -10.35
CA SER A 24 3.47 -4.11 -8.98
C SER A 24 4.56 -3.05 -8.79
N THR A 25 5.69 -3.17 -9.50
CA THR A 25 6.80 -2.20 -9.42
C THR A 25 6.48 -0.91 -10.18
N LEU A 26 5.81 -1.00 -11.33
CA LEU A 26 5.44 0.16 -12.14
C LEU A 26 4.38 1.03 -11.44
N GLU A 27 3.42 0.42 -10.74
CA GLU A 27 2.45 1.16 -9.93
C GLU A 27 3.13 1.92 -8.78
N GLY A 28 4.11 1.30 -8.12
CA GLY A 28 4.91 1.95 -7.08
C GLY A 28 5.69 3.16 -7.61
N GLU A 29 6.34 3.02 -8.76
CA GLU A 29 7.10 4.11 -9.40
C GLU A 29 6.21 5.30 -9.78
N VAL A 30 5.02 5.05 -10.34
CA VAL A 30 4.07 6.11 -10.69
C VAL A 30 3.54 6.83 -9.44
N HIS A 31 3.28 6.08 -8.36
CA HIS A 31 2.85 6.67 -7.09
C HIS A 31 3.92 7.59 -6.49
N ILE A 32 5.17 7.12 -6.45
CA ILE A 32 6.32 7.91 -5.97
C ILE A 32 6.52 9.16 -6.84
N ALA A 33 6.45 9.01 -8.17
CA ALA A 33 6.55 10.14 -9.10
C ALA A 33 5.47 11.19 -8.85
N GLY A 34 4.24 10.77 -8.57
CA GLY A 34 3.14 11.66 -8.20
C GLY A 34 3.40 12.45 -6.91
N LEU A 35 3.91 11.79 -5.86
CA LEU A 35 4.26 12.44 -4.60
C LEU A 35 5.39 13.47 -4.78
N ILE A 36 6.41 13.13 -5.58
CA ILE A 36 7.51 14.05 -5.93
C ILE A 36 6.98 15.26 -6.70
N ALA A 37 6.12 15.03 -7.70
CA ALA A 37 5.53 16.10 -8.50
C ALA A 37 4.67 17.05 -7.64
N MET A 38 3.89 16.51 -6.71
CA MET A 38 3.10 17.29 -5.75
C MET A 38 3.99 18.15 -4.84
N ALA A 39 5.05 17.57 -4.27
CA ALA A 39 6.00 18.30 -3.44
C ALA A 39 6.69 19.43 -4.23
N GLY A 40 7.08 19.17 -5.48
CA GLY A 40 7.64 20.17 -6.38
C GLY A 40 6.66 21.30 -6.71
N PHE A 41 5.40 20.97 -6.95
CA PHE A 41 4.33 21.93 -7.22
C PHE A 41 4.08 22.88 -6.05
N LEU A 42 3.97 22.34 -4.83
CA LEU A 42 3.77 23.15 -3.62
C LEU A 42 4.98 24.03 -3.32
N LYS A 43 6.20 23.51 -3.52
CA LYS A 43 7.43 24.29 -3.36
C LYS A 43 7.54 25.46 -4.34
N ALA A 44 7.03 25.29 -5.56
CA ALA A 44 7.07 26.33 -6.60
C ALA A 44 6.01 27.43 -6.41
N ARG A 45 5.02 27.22 -5.53
CA ARG A 45 3.87 28.11 -5.33
C ARG A 45 3.63 28.40 -3.84
N PRO A 46 4.49 29.19 -3.19
CA PRO A 46 4.38 29.49 -1.75
C PRO A 46 3.10 30.26 -1.39
N GLU A 47 2.40 30.83 -2.36
CA GLU A 47 1.08 31.45 -2.19
C GLU A 47 -0.04 30.43 -1.89
N VAL A 48 0.17 29.15 -2.20
CA VAL A 48 -0.78 28.09 -1.87
C VAL A 48 -0.60 27.70 -0.39
N PRO A 49 -1.63 27.85 0.45
CA PRO A 49 -1.53 27.44 1.85
C PRO A 49 -1.28 25.93 1.95
N VAL A 50 -0.21 25.55 2.63
CA VAL A 50 0.08 24.15 2.95
C VAL A 50 -0.33 23.88 4.39
N SER A 51 -1.14 22.84 4.61
CA SER A 51 -1.51 22.41 5.96
C SER A 51 -0.26 21.92 6.71
N LEU A 52 -0.13 22.31 7.98
CA LEU A 52 0.92 21.81 8.89
C LEU A 52 0.55 20.46 9.53
N ALA A 53 -0.61 19.90 9.18
CA ALA A 53 -1.00 18.58 9.65
C ALA A 53 -0.03 17.50 9.13
N PRO A 54 0.28 16.47 9.95
CA PRO A 54 1.12 15.37 9.50
C PRO A 54 0.54 14.69 8.26
N VAL A 55 1.41 14.38 7.30
CA VAL A 55 1.04 13.57 6.12
C VAL A 55 1.50 12.15 6.38
N ILE A 56 0.56 11.19 6.38
CA ILE A 56 0.85 9.79 6.66
C ILE A 56 0.63 8.95 5.41
N VAL A 57 1.68 8.32 4.91
CA VAL A 57 1.62 7.32 3.84
C VAL A 57 1.55 5.93 4.48
N ARG A 58 0.39 5.28 4.38
CA ARG A 58 0.14 3.96 4.97
C ARG A 58 0.24 2.87 3.92
N ALA A 59 1.04 1.85 4.21
CA ALA A 59 1.09 0.61 3.44
C ALA A 59 0.78 -0.58 4.35
N PHE A 60 0.28 -1.65 3.75
CA PHE A 60 -0.21 -2.84 4.45
C PHE A 60 0.35 -4.09 3.78
N PRO A 61 0.65 -5.16 4.55
CA PRO A 61 0.95 -6.46 3.99
C PRO A 61 -0.30 -7.04 3.32
N SER A 62 -0.10 -8.07 2.49
CA SER A 62 -1.24 -8.82 1.95
C SER A 62 -2.02 -9.47 3.09
N ASN A 63 -3.35 -9.51 2.97
CA ASN A 63 -4.20 -10.14 3.98
C ASN A 63 -3.85 -11.62 4.12
N GLY A 64 -3.55 -12.05 5.35
CA GLY A 64 -3.16 -13.43 5.63
C GLY A 64 -3.23 -13.76 7.11
N PRO A 65 -2.65 -14.91 7.50
CA PRO A 65 -2.42 -15.24 8.89
C PRO A 65 -1.56 -14.17 9.58
N ASP A 66 -1.86 -13.87 10.83
CA ASP A 66 -1.20 -12.79 11.57
C ASP A 66 0.33 -12.96 11.63
N HIS A 67 0.83 -14.20 11.73
CA HIS A 67 2.28 -14.46 11.75
C HIS A 67 2.97 -14.14 10.42
N GLU A 68 2.31 -14.36 9.29
CA GLU A 68 2.86 -14.02 7.96
C GLU A 68 2.88 -12.50 7.78
N MET A 69 1.80 -11.83 8.17
CA MET A 69 1.70 -10.36 8.14
C MET A 69 2.74 -9.71 9.06
N CYS A 70 2.93 -10.23 10.29
CA CYS A 70 3.97 -9.74 11.20
C CYS A 70 5.37 -9.94 10.61
N ALA A 71 5.64 -11.09 9.99
CA ALA A 71 6.93 -11.35 9.35
C ALA A 71 7.20 -10.40 8.17
N GLU A 72 6.17 -9.96 7.44
CA GLU A 72 6.33 -8.89 6.44
C GLU A 72 6.66 -7.55 7.08
N VAL A 73 6.01 -7.20 8.19
CA VAL A 73 6.34 -5.97 8.93
C VAL A 73 7.76 -6.00 9.47
N ASP A 74 8.22 -7.14 10.01
CA ASP A 74 9.58 -7.30 10.51
C ASP A 74 10.63 -7.13 9.39
N LYS A 75 10.34 -7.65 8.17
CA LYS A 75 11.19 -7.42 6.99
C LYS A 75 11.27 -5.94 6.65
N VAL A 76 10.14 -5.24 6.64
CA VAL A 76 10.11 -3.79 6.35
C VAL A 76 10.82 -3.01 7.45
N ALA A 77 10.63 -3.36 8.72
CA ALA A 77 11.31 -2.74 9.85
C ALA A 77 12.84 -2.85 9.72
N ALA A 78 13.33 -4.05 9.33
CA ALA A 78 14.75 -4.26 9.05
C ALA A 78 15.27 -3.43 7.85
N LEU A 79 14.45 -3.26 6.79
CA LEU A 79 14.80 -2.42 5.64
C LEU A 79 14.84 -0.93 5.98
N LEU A 80 13.94 -0.48 6.86
CA LEU A 80 13.87 0.91 7.34
C LEU A 80 14.90 1.20 8.43
N GLY A 81 15.45 0.18 9.08
CA GLY A 81 16.32 0.33 10.25
C GLY A 81 15.56 0.79 11.49
N THR A 82 14.27 0.48 11.58
CA THR A 82 13.35 0.91 12.63
C THR A 82 12.87 -0.28 13.44
N GLU A 83 12.35 -0.02 14.64
CA GLU A 83 11.74 -1.04 15.48
C GLU A 83 10.23 -1.12 15.27
N ILE A 84 9.61 -2.13 15.87
CA ILE A 84 8.16 -2.28 15.94
C ILE A 84 7.63 -1.34 17.00
N ASP A 85 6.56 -0.62 16.68
CA ASP A 85 5.92 0.30 17.60
C ASP A 85 5.10 -0.46 18.66
N PRO A 86 5.51 -0.43 19.94
CA PRO A 86 4.82 -1.15 21.00
C PRO A 86 3.49 -0.50 21.40
N ASP A 87 3.31 0.80 21.17
CA ASP A 87 2.13 1.56 21.61
C ASP A 87 0.89 1.18 20.79
N HIS A 88 1.11 0.66 19.59
CA HIS A 88 0.05 0.22 18.68
C HIS A 88 -0.34 -1.26 18.86
N LEU A 89 0.45 -2.06 19.56
CA LEU A 89 0.17 -3.48 19.82
C LEU A 89 -1.13 -3.73 20.61
N PRO A 90 -1.47 -2.96 21.67
CA PRO A 90 -2.75 -3.13 22.39
C PRO A 90 -3.97 -2.90 21.50
N HIS A 91 -3.81 -2.15 20.41
CA HIS A 91 -4.85 -1.92 19.41
C HIS A 91 -4.88 -3.00 18.33
N GLY A 92 -4.03 -4.02 18.42
CA GLY A 92 -3.88 -5.08 17.43
C GLY A 92 -3.31 -4.59 16.11
N HIS A 93 -2.53 -3.51 16.16
CA HIS A 93 -1.76 -3.00 15.02
C HIS A 93 -0.30 -3.34 15.28
N TYR A 94 0.25 -4.22 14.47
CA TYR A 94 1.68 -4.55 14.49
C TYR A 94 2.35 -3.74 13.39
N MET A 95 3.13 -2.72 13.74
CA MET A 95 3.59 -1.74 12.77
C MET A 95 5.01 -1.26 12.99
N THR A 96 5.58 -0.72 11.92
CA THR A 96 6.84 0.03 11.93
C THR A 96 6.66 1.32 11.13
N ALA A 97 7.43 2.36 11.46
CA ALA A 97 7.31 3.66 10.83
C ALA A 97 8.63 4.41 10.77
N ILE A 98 8.75 5.31 9.80
CA ILE A 98 9.87 6.25 9.65
C ILE A 98 9.35 7.66 9.35
N ASP A 99 10.00 8.67 9.95
CA ASP A 99 9.61 10.07 9.85
C ASP A 99 10.58 10.90 8.99
N PHE A 100 10.02 11.71 8.11
CA PHE A 100 10.68 12.72 7.28
C PHE A 100 10.13 14.11 7.63
N GLY A 101 10.41 14.57 8.86
CA GLY A 101 9.78 15.77 9.41
C GLY A 101 8.29 15.53 9.70
N PRO A 102 7.34 16.34 9.18
CA PRO A 102 5.91 16.12 9.37
C PRO A 102 5.33 15.02 8.45
N VAL A 103 6.14 14.40 7.60
CA VAL A 103 5.72 13.32 6.70
C VAL A 103 6.15 11.98 7.29
N ARG A 104 5.22 11.06 7.47
CA ARG A 104 5.47 9.73 8.04
C ARG A 104 5.12 8.65 7.02
N TYR A 105 5.98 7.64 6.91
CA TYR A 105 5.66 6.37 6.26
C TYR A 105 5.40 5.32 7.34
N GLU A 106 4.26 4.62 7.26
CA GLU A 106 3.87 3.57 8.19
C GLU A 106 3.57 2.27 7.41
N PHE A 107 4.14 1.15 7.86
CA PHE A 107 3.78 -0.17 7.37
C PHE A 107 3.14 -0.98 8.50
N THR A 108 1.86 -1.32 8.34
CA THR A 108 1.02 -1.82 9.45
C THR A 108 0.33 -3.14 9.09
N ALA A 109 0.49 -4.15 9.94
CA ALA A 109 -0.34 -5.34 9.96
C ALA A 109 -1.51 -5.16 10.96
N ILE A 110 -2.74 -5.20 10.46
CA ILE A 110 -3.95 -5.19 11.31
C ILE A 110 -4.28 -6.64 11.67
N LEU A 111 -4.05 -7.04 12.92
CA LEU A 111 -4.16 -8.43 13.37
C LEU A 111 -5.62 -8.92 13.46
N ALA A 112 -5.83 -10.24 13.49
CA ALA A 112 -7.15 -10.87 13.43
C ALA A 112 -8.10 -10.36 14.52
N ALA A 113 -7.59 -10.17 15.73
CA ALA A 113 -8.40 -9.61 16.83
C ALA A 113 -8.88 -8.18 16.55
N ALA A 114 -8.04 -7.33 15.94
CA ALA A 114 -8.43 -5.99 15.54
C ALA A 114 -9.43 -6.02 14.39
N ARG A 115 -9.23 -6.89 13.38
CA ARG A 115 -10.18 -7.09 12.28
C ARG A 115 -11.54 -7.57 12.78
N ALA A 116 -11.56 -8.51 13.73
CA ALA A 116 -12.79 -9.01 14.34
C ALA A 116 -13.54 -7.93 15.14
N ARG A 117 -12.81 -7.11 15.92
CA ARG A 117 -13.41 -5.95 16.60
C ARG A 117 -13.99 -4.94 15.61
N HIS A 118 -13.26 -4.65 14.53
CA HIS A 118 -13.75 -3.76 13.48
C HIS A 118 -15.03 -4.30 12.83
N ALA A 119 -15.04 -5.58 12.44
CA ALA A 119 -16.23 -6.23 11.87
C ALA A 119 -17.43 -6.22 12.83
N ALA A 120 -17.18 -6.40 14.13
CA ALA A 120 -18.22 -6.32 15.15
C ALA A 120 -18.77 -4.90 15.36
N VAL A 121 -17.97 -3.85 15.16
CA VAL A 121 -18.44 -2.45 15.19
C VAL A 121 -19.18 -2.11 13.90
N ASP A 122 -18.63 -2.52 12.76
CA ASP A 122 -19.18 -2.23 11.44
C ASP A 122 -20.56 -2.89 11.25
N SER A 123 -20.81 -4.05 11.86
CA SER A 123 -22.11 -4.73 11.82
C SER A 123 -23.26 -3.93 12.43
N TYR A 124 -22.98 -2.95 13.31
CA TYR A 124 -23.99 -2.05 13.87
C TYR A 124 -24.20 -0.77 13.06
N ARG A 125 -23.39 -0.51 12.02
CA ARG A 125 -23.39 0.76 11.29
C ARG A 125 -24.77 1.10 10.72
N ASP A 126 -25.48 0.11 10.20
CA ASP A 126 -26.79 0.30 9.56
C ASP A 126 -27.97 0.12 10.52
N CYS A 127 -27.71 -0.22 11.79
CA CYS A 127 -28.76 -0.41 12.79
C CYS A 127 -29.29 0.93 13.35
N ILE A 128 -28.51 2.01 13.26
CA ILE A 128 -28.91 3.33 13.77
C ILE A 128 -29.49 4.15 12.61
N LYS A 129 -30.82 4.26 12.58
CA LYS A 129 -31.52 5.22 11.71
C LYS A 129 -31.85 6.44 12.55
N ILE A 130 -31.34 7.61 12.15
CA ILE A 130 -31.78 8.88 12.71
C ILE A 130 -33.13 9.18 12.08
N ASP A 131 -34.19 9.17 12.89
CA ASP A 131 -35.48 9.74 12.48
C ASP A 131 -35.28 11.26 12.36
N ASN A 132 -35.11 11.72 11.12
CA ASN A 132 -35.19 13.14 10.81
C ASN A 132 -36.66 13.57 10.91
N ALA A 133 -37.05 14.05 12.09
CA ALA A 133 -38.31 14.74 12.33
C ALA A 133 -38.31 16.14 11.68
#